data_AF-A0AAC9IF50-F1
#
_entry.id   AF-A0AAC9IF50-F1
#
_cell.length_a   1.000
_cell.length_b   1.000
_cell.length_c   1.000
_cell.angle_alpha   90.00
_cell.angle_beta   90.00
_cell.angle_gamma   90.00
#
_symmetry.space_group_name_H-M   'P 1'
#
loop_
_entity.id
_entity.type
_entity.pdbx_description
1 polymer ?
#
loop_
_entity_poly.entity_id
_entity_poly.type
_entity_poly.pdbx_seq_one_letter_code
_entity_poly.pdbx_strand_id
1 'polypeptide(L)'
;MIHIVFGAAAAGSLKQALREMKLDQEDDIIAFNDIYSIGPLLHLHEHEGQEKRKAWLRNMISNEFGDFDDMVTDQHKMFQQIKDIKGSTSILIWTGNNAHEQIALRYAIYLLKEKNIELSLINTTTAFDHLFNTKTRRMDIRHTGEITPGKFKVLYGSKDHIQLVTKEEREKLKNEWLSFAHENHTLRIWRNEQTINVPEDEFDAYLVKMAKRVHQSDQEEYIKTPRLIGEVIGHLEQYIGDDFIEYRLKKLIDQGVFDMKGKRISMRYYSIKLTAFGQHFKKWVCCREFEEHPFVKIEGTYGGVPFQCGHCQCHLERDDVPLSDTLFSKIWYWAIQYGRWFDEETEDLLPYGVEMEKRFNEEGERITEDIKLALSPAYQIEYIPSEMTRYYI
;
A
#
# COMPACT_ATOMS: atom_id res chain seq x y z
N MET A 1 -3.56 18.26 -22.82
CA MET A 1 -3.13 16.83 -22.67
C MET A 1 -4.22 16.07 -21.93
N ILE A 2 -4.26 14.73 -21.92
CA ILE A 2 -5.13 13.98 -20.99
C ILE A 2 -4.28 13.30 -19.93
N HIS A 3 -4.65 13.45 -18.67
CA HIS A 3 -4.07 12.72 -17.55
C HIS A 3 -5.01 11.59 -17.12
N ILE A 4 -4.48 10.39 -16.98
CA ILE A 4 -5.18 9.27 -16.36
C ILE A 4 -4.60 9.02 -14.98
N VAL A 5 -5.46 8.97 -13.98
CA VAL A 5 -5.09 8.74 -12.57
C VAL A 5 -6.03 7.71 -11.96
N PHE A 6 -5.57 7.06 -10.90
CA PHE A 6 -6.29 6.00 -10.20
C PHE A 6 -6.69 6.50 -8.81
N GLY A 7 -7.99 6.65 -8.58
CA GLY A 7 -8.57 7.19 -7.34
C GLY A 7 -8.90 8.69 -7.36
N ALA A 8 -9.95 9.05 -6.64
CA ALA A 8 -10.47 10.42 -6.58
C ALA A 8 -9.49 11.40 -5.90
N ALA A 9 -8.74 10.93 -4.89
CA ALA A 9 -7.75 11.75 -4.19
C ALA A 9 -6.61 12.19 -5.13
N ALA A 10 -6.07 11.27 -5.93
CA ALA A 10 -5.06 11.57 -6.95
C ALA A 10 -5.59 12.57 -7.98
N ALA A 11 -6.83 12.38 -8.45
CA ALA A 11 -7.47 13.30 -9.39
C ALA A 11 -7.67 14.70 -8.81
N GLY A 12 -8.11 14.81 -7.56
CA GLY A 12 -8.29 16.08 -6.87
C GLY A 12 -6.97 16.84 -6.71
N SER A 13 -5.93 16.16 -6.21
CA SER A 13 -4.61 16.76 -6.01
C SER A 13 -3.94 17.18 -7.32
N LEU A 14 -4.01 16.35 -8.36
CA LEU A 14 -3.48 16.69 -9.68
C LEU A 14 -4.25 17.85 -10.30
N LYS A 15 -5.59 17.87 -10.20
CA LYS A 15 -6.41 18.98 -10.71
C LYS A 15 -6.02 20.31 -10.07
N GLN A 16 -5.78 20.31 -8.76
CA GLN A 16 -5.32 21.50 -8.05
C GLN A 16 -3.93 21.92 -8.52
N ALA A 17 -3.02 20.98 -8.74
CA ALA A 17 -1.68 21.26 -9.28
C ALA A 17 -1.75 21.91 -10.68
N LEU A 18 -2.53 21.34 -11.60
CA LEU A 18 -2.71 21.87 -12.95
C LEU A 18 -3.32 23.27 -12.95
N ARG A 19 -4.31 23.53 -12.07
CA ARG A 19 -4.89 24.87 -11.87
C ARG A 19 -3.85 25.90 -11.44
N GLU A 20 -3.02 25.55 -10.46
CA GLU A 20 -1.94 26.43 -9.99
C GLU A 20 -0.88 26.68 -11.08
N MET A 21 -0.69 25.72 -11.98
CA MET A 21 0.17 25.84 -13.16
C MET A 21 -0.51 26.52 -14.35
N LYS A 22 -1.81 26.86 -14.26
CA LYS A 22 -2.64 27.41 -15.33
C LYS A 22 -2.76 26.51 -16.57
N LEU A 23 -2.75 25.20 -16.35
CA LEU A 23 -2.89 24.17 -17.39
C LEU A 23 -4.29 23.57 -17.43
N ASP A 24 -5.16 23.89 -16.47
CA ASP A 24 -6.50 23.28 -16.33
C ASP A 24 -7.51 23.66 -17.43
N GLN A 25 -7.12 24.55 -18.35
CA GLN A 25 -7.89 24.87 -19.56
C GLN A 25 -7.50 24.00 -20.76
N GLU A 26 -6.30 23.40 -20.74
CA GLU A 26 -5.73 22.62 -21.84
C GLU A 26 -5.59 21.12 -21.48
N ASP A 27 -5.52 20.83 -20.18
CA ASP A 27 -5.31 19.51 -19.62
C ASP A 27 -6.57 18.97 -18.95
N ASP A 28 -7.02 17.80 -19.41
CA ASP A 28 -8.17 17.08 -18.86
C ASP A 28 -7.71 15.92 -17.96
N ILE A 29 -8.55 15.54 -17.00
CA ILE A 29 -8.30 14.41 -16.10
C ILE A 29 -9.41 13.37 -16.25
N ILE A 30 -9.00 12.12 -16.47
CA ILE A 30 -9.88 10.94 -16.39
C ILE A 30 -9.45 10.13 -15.16
N ALA A 31 -10.38 9.99 -14.22
CA ALA A 31 -10.15 9.29 -12.96
C ALA A 31 -10.80 7.90 -12.99
N PHE A 32 -10.05 6.89 -12.58
CA PHE A 32 -10.55 5.55 -12.34
C PHE A 32 -10.75 5.40 -10.83
N ASN A 33 -11.97 5.66 -10.34
CA ASN A 33 -12.26 5.77 -8.90
C ASN A 33 -12.51 4.42 -8.19
N ASP A 34 -12.46 3.31 -8.92
CA ASP A 34 -12.63 1.95 -8.39
C ASP A 34 -11.31 1.40 -7.82
N ILE A 35 -11.35 0.39 -6.93
CA ILE A 35 -10.16 -0.28 -6.37
C ILE A 35 -9.97 -1.66 -7.01
N TYR A 36 -9.06 -1.76 -7.96
CA TYR A 36 -8.82 -2.98 -8.74
C TYR A 36 -7.98 -4.07 -8.04
N SER A 37 -7.40 -3.79 -6.86
CA SER A 37 -6.75 -4.83 -6.04
C SER A 37 -7.76 -5.79 -5.39
N ILE A 38 -9.05 -5.43 -5.37
CA ILE A 38 -10.12 -6.21 -4.75
C ILE A 38 -11.24 -6.57 -5.74
N GLY A 39 -12.00 -7.60 -5.37
CA GLY A 39 -13.20 -8.05 -6.07
C GLY A 39 -12.92 -8.75 -7.40
N PRO A 40 -13.97 -9.25 -8.07
CA PRO A 40 -13.82 -9.91 -9.36
C PRO A 40 -13.37 -8.90 -10.43
N LEU A 41 -12.42 -9.34 -11.27
CA LEU A 41 -11.99 -8.65 -12.50
C LEU A 41 -12.36 -9.42 -13.77
N LEU A 42 -12.97 -10.61 -13.60
CA LEU A 42 -13.35 -11.51 -14.67
C LEU A 42 -14.22 -10.78 -15.71
N HIS A 43 -13.72 -10.70 -16.95
CA HIS A 43 -14.34 -9.99 -18.07
C HIS A 43 -14.74 -8.53 -17.77
N LEU A 44 -14.02 -7.82 -16.89
CA LEU A 44 -14.41 -6.45 -16.47
C LEU A 44 -14.44 -5.44 -17.62
N HIS A 45 -13.72 -5.72 -18.71
CA HIS A 45 -13.76 -4.91 -19.93
C HIS A 45 -15.03 -5.13 -20.78
N GLU A 46 -15.90 -6.06 -20.37
CA GLU A 46 -17.18 -6.38 -20.98
C GLU A 46 -18.34 -6.00 -20.06
N HIS A 47 -19.52 -5.74 -20.63
CA HIS A 47 -20.70 -5.35 -19.85
C HIS A 47 -21.09 -6.39 -18.78
N GLU A 48 -21.00 -7.69 -19.10
CA GLU A 48 -21.32 -8.75 -18.14
C GLU A 48 -20.40 -8.73 -16.92
N GLY A 49 -19.08 -8.57 -17.12
CA GLY A 49 -18.12 -8.45 -16.03
C GLY A 49 -18.35 -7.19 -15.20
N GLN A 50 -18.74 -6.08 -15.83
CA GLN A 50 -19.10 -4.83 -15.14
C GLN A 50 -20.32 -5.03 -14.23
N GLU A 51 -21.38 -5.71 -14.70
CA GLU A 51 -22.55 -6.02 -13.85
C GLU A 51 -22.19 -6.93 -12.68
N LYS A 52 -21.37 -7.96 -12.90
CA LYS A 52 -20.87 -8.84 -11.82
C LYS A 52 -20.08 -8.06 -10.78
N ARG A 53 -19.19 -7.16 -11.21
CA ARG A 53 -18.42 -6.29 -10.31
C ARG A 53 -19.32 -5.34 -9.53
N LYS A 54 -20.28 -4.67 -10.19
CA LYS A 54 -21.27 -3.81 -9.52
C LYS A 54 -22.09 -4.57 -8.48
N ALA A 55 -22.51 -5.80 -8.79
CA ALA A 55 -23.24 -6.64 -7.85
C ALA A 55 -22.39 -7.04 -6.63
N TRP A 56 -21.11 -7.35 -6.85
CA TRP A 56 -20.16 -7.63 -5.76
C TRP A 56 -19.94 -6.39 -4.87
N LEU A 57 -19.66 -5.24 -5.48
CA LEU A 57 -19.46 -3.97 -4.77
C LEU A 57 -20.70 -3.55 -3.96
N ARG A 58 -21.92 -3.76 -4.49
CA ARG A 58 -23.18 -3.46 -3.79
C ARG A 58 -23.34 -4.22 -2.47
N ASN A 59 -22.80 -5.43 -2.38
CA ASN A 59 -22.84 -6.22 -1.15
C ASN A 59 -21.72 -5.86 -0.17
N MET A 60 -20.68 -5.17 -0.64
CA MET A 60 -19.49 -4.82 0.12
C MET A 60 -19.60 -3.41 0.71
N ILE A 61 -19.89 -2.43 -0.15
CA ILE A 61 -19.91 -0.99 0.15
C ILE A 61 -21.23 -0.63 0.80
N SER A 62 -21.17 0.14 1.88
CA SER A 62 -22.36 0.77 2.45
C SER A 62 -22.85 1.87 1.51
N ASN A 63 -24.09 1.79 1.01
CA ASN A 63 -24.68 2.91 0.26
C ASN A 63 -25.21 4.02 1.19
N GLU A 64 -24.51 4.25 2.30
CA GLU A 64 -24.77 5.40 3.16
C GLU A 64 -24.29 6.64 2.39
N PHE A 65 -25.03 7.75 2.46
CA PHE A 65 -24.72 8.98 1.71
C PHE A 65 -24.69 8.88 0.17
N GLY A 66 -25.00 7.72 -0.42
CA GLY A 66 -25.01 7.53 -1.87
C GLY A 66 -23.68 7.07 -2.45
N ASP A 67 -22.72 6.64 -1.62
CA ASP A 67 -21.36 6.30 -2.06
C ASP A 67 -21.31 5.25 -3.19
N PHE A 68 -22.20 4.24 -3.16
CA PHE A 68 -22.28 3.24 -4.23
C PHE A 68 -22.87 3.84 -5.51
N ASP A 69 -23.88 4.71 -5.39
CA ASP A 69 -24.51 5.34 -6.55
C ASP A 69 -23.56 6.33 -7.24
N ASP A 70 -22.77 7.08 -6.47
CA ASP A 70 -21.71 7.95 -6.95
C ASP A 70 -20.62 7.16 -7.67
N MET A 71 -20.17 6.03 -7.09
CA MET A 71 -19.20 5.13 -7.72
C MET A 71 -19.71 4.58 -9.06
N VAL A 72 -20.98 4.16 -9.13
CA VAL A 72 -21.59 3.72 -10.40
C VAL A 72 -21.63 4.86 -11.41
N THR A 73 -21.98 6.07 -10.99
CA THR A 73 -22.03 7.25 -11.85
C THR A 73 -20.64 7.60 -12.40
N ASP A 74 -19.63 7.59 -11.54
CA ASP A 74 -18.24 7.85 -11.90
C ASP A 74 -17.69 6.81 -12.88
N GLN A 75 -18.04 5.54 -12.70
CA GLN A 75 -17.66 4.48 -13.64
C GLN A 75 -18.25 4.73 -15.03
N HIS A 76 -19.54 5.07 -15.13
CA HIS A 76 -20.17 5.39 -16.42
C HIS A 76 -19.50 6.60 -17.07
N LYS A 77 -19.22 7.63 -16.29
CA LYS A 77 -18.52 8.84 -16.75
C LYS A 77 -17.12 8.51 -17.28
N MET A 78 -16.34 7.73 -16.54
CA MET A 78 -15.00 7.30 -16.95
C MET A 78 -15.04 6.54 -18.28
N PHE A 79 -15.94 5.58 -18.45
CA PHE A 79 -16.08 4.87 -19.73
C PHE A 79 -16.47 5.80 -20.88
N GLN A 80 -17.34 6.77 -20.64
CA GLN A 80 -17.74 7.74 -21.65
C GLN A 80 -16.55 8.64 -22.03
N GLN A 81 -15.80 9.15 -21.05
CA GLN A 81 -14.59 9.93 -21.30
C GLN A 81 -13.56 9.14 -22.12
N ILE A 82 -13.31 7.87 -21.80
CA ILE A 82 -12.41 7.01 -22.58
C ILE A 82 -12.90 6.81 -24.02
N LYS A 83 -14.20 6.62 -24.23
CA LYS A 83 -14.80 6.49 -25.56
C LYS A 83 -14.63 7.78 -26.37
N ASP A 84 -14.75 8.95 -25.73
CA ASP A 84 -14.70 10.26 -26.38
C ASP A 84 -13.28 10.74 -26.70
N ILE A 85 -12.24 10.04 -26.22
CA ILE A 85 -10.85 10.31 -26.60
C ILE A 85 -10.69 10.25 -28.11
N LYS A 86 -10.18 11.35 -28.69
CA LYS A 86 -9.92 11.49 -30.11
C LYS A 86 -8.55 10.89 -30.48
N GLY A 87 -8.36 10.59 -31.75
CA GLY A 87 -7.05 10.21 -32.28
C GLY A 87 -6.05 11.36 -32.13
N SER A 88 -4.76 11.01 -32.07
CA SER A 88 -3.64 11.94 -31.93
C SER A 88 -3.60 12.75 -30.62
N THR A 89 -4.40 12.37 -29.63
CA THR A 89 -4.29 12.91 -28.26
C THR A 89 -3.06 12.32 -27.56
N SER A 90 -2.32 13.16 -26.83
CA SER A 90 -1.25 12.73 -25.93
C SER A 90 -1.83 12.48 -24.53
N ILE A 91 -1.52 11.31 -23.97
CA ILE A 91 -2.00 10.84 -22.67
C ILE A 91 -0.82 10.57 -21.74
N LEU A 92 -0.88 11.11 -20.52
CA LEU A 92 0.04 10.79 -19.42
C LEU A 92 -0.70 10.00 -18.35
N ILE A 93 -0.29 8.75 -18.10
CA ILE A 93 -0.83 7.93 -17.00
C ILE A 93 0.09 8.04 -15.78
N TRP A 94 -0.51 8.30 -14.62
CA TRP A 94 0.15 8.33 -13.32
C TRP A 94 -0.11 7.02 -12.59
N THR A 95 0.94 6.32 -12.18
CA THR A 95 0.84 5.01 -11.52
C THR A 95 1.90 4.86 -10.44
N GLY A 96 1.63 4.15 -9.35
CA GLY A 96 2.60 3.80 -8.32
C GLY A 96 2.84 2.29 -8.23
N ASN A 97 3.70 1.90 -7.28
CA ASN A 97 4.07 0.51 -7.01
C ASN A 97 3.13 -0.14 -5.99
N ASN A 98 1.86 -0.27 -6.35
CA ASN A 98 0.87 -1.02 -5.59
C ASN A 98 -0.06 -1.79 -6.54
N ALA A 99 -0.72 -2.83 -6.01
CA ALA A 99 -1.52 -3.75 -6.83
C ALA A 99 -2.69 -3.04 -7.52
N HIS A 100 -3.33 -2.09 -6.84
CA HIS A 100 -4.45 -1.35 -7.39
C HIS A 100 -4.06 -0.58 -8.66
N GLU A 101 -3.04 0.27 -8.58
CA GLU A 101 -2.64 1.15 -9.67
C GLU A 101 -1.97 0.37 -10.81
N GLN A 102 -1.23 -0.68 -10.48
CA GLN A 102 -0.60 -1.55 -11.47
C GLN A 102 -1.64 -2.34 -12.27
N ILE A 103 -2.69 -2.86 -11.64
CA ILE A 103 -3.81 -3.47 -12.36
C ILE A 103 -4.57 -2.40 -13.16
N ALA A 104 -4.81 -1.23 -12.58
CA ALA A 104 -5.56 -0.15 -13.22
C ALA A 104 -4.84 0.39 -14.48
N LEU A 105 -3.51 0.50 -14.46
CA LEU A 105 -2.68 0.84 -15.61
C LEU A 105 -2.94 -0.10 -16.79
N ARG A 106 -2.89 -1.40 -16.54
CA ARG A 106 -3.10 -2.44 -17.56
C ARG A 106 -4.52 -2.37 -18.10
N TYR A 107 -5.49 -2.16 -17.22
CA TYR A 107 -6.88 -1.98 -17.61
C TYR A 107 -7.08 -0.73 -18.48
N ALA A 108 -6.56 0.42 -18.07
CA ALA A 108 -6.66 1.66 -18.84
C ALA A 108 -6.04 1.52 -20.23
N ILE A 109 -4.85 0.92 -20.33
CA ILE A 109 -4.19 0.64 -21.61
C ILE A 109 -5.03 -0.30 -22.48
N TYR A 110 -5.66 -1.31 -21.89
CA TYR A 110 -6.57 -2.20 -22.62
C TYR A 110 -7.82 -1.49 -23.14
N LEU A 111 -8.42 -0.59 -22.37
CA LEU A 111 -9.57 0.21 -22.83
C LEU A 111 -9.17 1.16 -23.97
N LEU A 112 -7.92 1.63 -23.98
CA LEU A 112 -7.37 2.49 -25.01
C LEU A 112 -6.87 1.73 -26.26
N LYS A 113 -6.97 0.40 -26.33
CA LYS A 113 -6.30 -0.43 -27.36
C LYS A 113 -6.62 -0.06 -28.82
N GLU A 114 -7.84 0.42 -29.09
CA GLU A 114 -8.31 0.82 -30.43
C GLU A 114 -7.93 2.27 -30.79
N LYS A 115 -7.35 3.03 -29.85
CA LYS A 115 -7.06 4.46 -30.02
C LYS A 115 -5.65 4.66 -30.58
N ASN A 116 -5.54 5.46 -31.64
CA ASN A 116 -4.27 5.95 -32.16
C ASN A 116 -3.82 7.19 -31.36
N ILE A 117 -3.12 6.97 -30.25
CA ILE A 117 -2.72 7.99 -29.27
C ILE A 117 -1.22 7.86 -28.95
N GLU A 118 -0.63 8.96 -28.51
CA GLU A 118 0.68 8.94 -27.85
C GLU A 118 0.46 8.69 -26.36
N LEU A 119 1.21 7.75 -25.78
CA LEU A 119 1.04 7.34 -24.40
C LEU A 119 2.37 7.46 -23.66
N SER A 120 2.35 8.17 -22.54
CA SER A 120 3.47 8.29 -21.62
C SER A 120 3.05 7.86 -20.21
N LEU A 121 4.01 7.42 -19.41
CA LEU A 121 3.82 7.00 -18.03
C LEU A 121 4.73 7.79 -17.11
N ILE A 122 4.25 8.06 -15.91
CA ILE A 122 5.09 8.45 -14.78
C ILE A 122 4.82 7.48 -13.64
N ASN A 123 5.88 6.78 -13.20
CA ASN A 123 5.80 5.98 -11.99
C ASN A 123 6.00 6.90 -10.78
N THR A 124 4.91 7.21 -10.07
CA THR A 124 4.94 8.15 -8.97
C THR A 124 5.71 7.63 -7.78
N THR A 125 5.78 6.32 -7.53
CA THR A 125 6.59 5.79 -6.42
C THR A 125 8.07 6.02 -6.70
N THR A 126 8.55 5.63 -7.89
CA THR A 126 9.96 5.81 -8.28
C THR A 126 10.33 7.29 -8.39
N ALA A 127 9.49 8.10 -9.05
CA ALA A 127 9.75 9.52 -9.21
C ALA A 127 9.71 10.26 -7.86
N PHE A 128 8.79 9.90 -6.97
CA PHE A 128 8.71 10.49 -5.65
C PHE A 128 9.94 10.17 -4.81
N ASP A 129 10.39 8.91 -4.83
CA ASP A 129 11.60 8.49 -4.15
C ASP A 129 12.81 9.29 -4.63
N HIS A 130 13.01 9.39 -5.95
CA HIS A 130 14.14 10.12 -6.52
C HIS A 130 14.09 11.64 -6.23
N LEU A 131 12.91 12.25 -6.19
CA LEU A 131 12.78 13.72 -6.15
C LEU A 131 12.57 14.29 -4.75
N PHE A 132 12.06 13.50 -3.81
CA PHE A 132 11.72 13.98 -2.47
C PHE A 132 12.33 13.15 -1.35
N ASN A 133 12.64 11.88 -1.59
CA ASN A 133 13.38 11.13 -0.60
C ASN A 133 14.85 11.45 -0.74
N THR A 134 15.46 11.63 0.41
CA THR A 134 16.89 11.85 0.54
C THR A 134 17.44 10.75 1.41
N LYS A 135 18.76 10.70 1.54
CA LYS A 135 19.38 9.66 2.34
C LYS A 135 18.97 9.79 3.82
N THR A 136 18.64 10.99 4.28
CA THR A 136 18.25 11.26 5.68
C THR A 136 16.75 11.41 5.91
N ARG A 137 15.97 11.72 4.87
CA ARG A 137 14.51 11.91 4.97
C ARG A 137 13.82 11.07 3.93
N ARG A 138 13.13 10.03 4.38
CA ARG A 138 12.35 9.14 3.51
C ARG A 138 10.88 9.20 3.89
N MET A 139 10.03 9.22 2.87
CA MET A 139 8.59 9.13 2.97
C MET A 139 8.12 8.21 1.85
N ASP A 140 7.67 7.02 2.24
CA ASP A 140 7.16 6.05 1.28
C ASP A 140 5.66 6.29 1.07
N ILE A 141 5.29 6.63 -0.16
CA ILE A 141 3.88 6.77 -0.54
C ILE A 141 3.30 5.39 -0.85
N ARG A 142 2.12 5.08 -0.31
CA ARG A 142 1.43 3.81 -0.58
C ARG A 142 0.71 3.81 -1.93
N HIS A 143 0.23 4.96 -2.35
CA HIS A 143 -0.46 5.17 -3.62
C HIS A 143 -0.36 6.63 -4.06
N THR A 144 -0.59 6.90 -5.35
CA THR A 144 -0.49 8.24 -5.96
C THR A 144 -1.38 9.29 -5.26
N GLY A 145 -2.47 8.84 -4.62
CA GLY A 145 -3.40 9.70 -3.88
C GLY A 145 -2.82 10.38 -2.62
N GLU A 146 -1.69 9.91 -2.09
CA GLU A 146 -1.02 10.54 -0.93
C GLU A 146 -0.16 11.76 -1.33
N ILE A 147 -0.03 12.04 -2.63
CA ILE A 147 0.80 13.14 -3.14
C ILE A 147 0.04 14.46 -3.06
N THR A 148 0.70 15.47 -2.50
CA THR A 148 0.13 16.82 -2.38
C THR A 148 0.18 17.58 -3.72
N PRO A 149 -0.70 18.57 -3.95
CA PRO A 149 -0.68 19.38 -5.17
C PRO A 149 0.69 20.02 -5.45
N GLY A 150 1.38 20.48 -4.41
CA GLY A 150 2.73 21.05 -4.51
C GLY A 150 3.74 20.06 -5.10
N LYS A 151 3.74 18.81 -4.62
CA LYS A 151 4.63 17.75 -5.10
C LYS A 151 4.25 17.26 -6.50
N PHE A 152 2.96 17.23 -6.84
CA PHE A 152 2.52 16.94 -8.21
C PHE A 152 3.10 17.89 -9.26
N LYS A 153 3.20 19.19 -8.94
CA LYS A 153 3.83 20.17 -9.86
C LYS A 153 5.28 19.83 -10.16
N VAL A 154 6.03 19.42 -9.14
CA VAL A 154 7.44 19.03 -9.28
C VAL A 154 7.55 17.75 -10.11
N LEU A 155 6.72 16.73 -9.82
CA LEU A 155 6.67 15.49 -10.60
C LEU A 155 6.34 15.75 -12.07
N TYR A 156 5.32 16.58 -12.35
CA TYR A 156 4.93 16.93 -13.71
C TYR A 156 6.02 17.67 -14.48
N GLY A 157 6.77 18.55 -13.81
CA GLY A 157 7.91 19.24 -14.39
C GLY A 157 9.12 18.34 -14.66
N SER A 158 9.16 17.14 -14.06
CA SER A 158 10.30 16.23 -14.13
C SER A 158 10.21 15.31 -15.35
N LYS A 159 10.59 15.86 -16.51
CA LYS A 159 10.51 15.14 -17.79
C LYS A 159 11.33 13.86 -17.83
N ASP A 160 12.41 13.77 -17.05
CA ASP A 160 13.28 12.59 -16.99
C ASP A 160 12.58 11.35 -16.40
N HIS A 161 11.50 11.56 -15.63
CA HIS A 161 10.68 10.49 -15.05
C HIS A 161 9.44 10.17 -15.88
N ILE A 162 9.23 10.86 -17.00
CA ILE A 162 8.13 10.62 -17.93
C ILE A 162 8.64 9.77 -19.09
N GLN A 163 8.13 8.55 -19.21
CA GLN A 163 8.58 7.58 -20.20
C GLN A 163 7.50 7.35 -21.24
N LEU A 164 7.89 7.39 -22.52
CA LEU A 164 7.00 7.04 -23.62
C LEU A 164 6.77 5.53 -23.64
N VAL A 165 5.51 5.10 -23.74
CA VAL A 165 5.15 3.69 -23.85
C VAL A 165 5.36 3.22 -25.29
N THR A 166 6.27 2.29 -25.46
CA THR A 166 6.52 1.66 -26.76
C THR A 166 5.34 0.77 -27.19
N LYS A 167 5.28 0.43 -28.48
CA LYS A 167 4.27 -0.52 -28.97
C LYS A 167 4.39 -1.89 -28.30
N GLU A 168 5.61 -2.35 -28.05
CA GLU A 168 5.88 -3.63 -27.39
C GLU A 168 5.39 -3.64 -25.94
N GLU A 169 5.72 -2.61 -25.16
CA GLU A 169 5.21 -2.46 -23.79
C GLU A 169 3.70 -2.35 -23.76
N ARG A 170 3.10 -1.64 -24.72
CA ARG A 170 1.64 -1.55 -24.85
C ARG A 170 1.00 -2.92 -25.10
N GLU A 171 1.58 -3.75 -25.96
CA GLU A 171 1.10 -5.13 -26.16
C GLU A 171 1.26 -5.98 -24.90
N LYS A 172 2.42 -5.89 -24.23
CA LYS A 172 2.69 -6.60 -22.97
C LYS A 172 1.65 -6.26 -21.90
N LEU A 173 1.40 -4.97 -21.64
CA LEU A 173 0.45 -4.50 -20.63
C LEU A 173 -1.00 -4.91 -20.95
N LYS A 174 -1.38 -4.96 -22.23
CA LYS A 174 -2.68 -5.48 -22.67
C LYS A 174 -2.84 -6.97 -22.38
N ASN A 175 -1.80 -7.76 -22.65
CA ASN A 175 -1.82 -9.21 -22.40
C ASN A 175 -1.85 -9.51 -20.89
N GLU A 176 -1.12 -8.74 -20.09
CA GLU A 176 -1.16 -8.83 -18.62
C GLU A 176 -2.57 -8.52 -18.09
N TRP A 177 -3.25 -7.49 -18.62
CA TRP A 177 -4.67 -7.25 -18.29
C TRP A 177 -5.55 -8.46 -18.60
N LEU A 178 -5.39 -9.09 -19.76
CA LEU A 178 -6.18 -10.25 -20.13
C LEU A 178 -5.96 -11.43 -19.17
N SER A 179 -4.77 -11.60 -18.60
CA SER A 179 -4.54 -12.59 -17.53
C SER A 179 -5.42 -12.30 -16.31
N PHE A 180 -5.39 -11.06 -15.80
CA PHE A 180 -6.24 -10.66 -14.67
C PHE A 180 -7.73 -10.80 -14.97
N ALA A 181 -8.13 -10.51 -16.21
CA ALA A 181 -9.52 -10.56 -16.64
C ALA A 181 -10.03 -11.99 -16.94
N HIS A 182 -9.20 -13.02 -16.89
CA HIS A 182 -9.59 -14.43 -17.04
C HIS A 182 -9.57 -15.22 -15.73
N GLU A 183 -9.00 -14.66 -14.67
CA GLU A 183 -8.84 -15.34 -13.39
C GLU A 183 -9.94 -14.92 -12.39
N ASN A 184 -10.48 -15.91 -11.67
CA ASN A 184 -11.50 -15.68 -10.65
C ASN A 184 -10.89 -15.53 -9.25
N HIS A 185 -10.13 -14.45 -9.05
CA HIS A 185 -9.60 -14.03 -7.75
C HIS A 185 -10.27 -12.74 -7.27
N THR A 186 -10.33 -12.56 -5.95
CA THR A 186 -10.96 -11.38 -5.32
C THR A 186 -10.00 -10.51 -4.50
N LEU A 187 -8.74 -10.93 -4.32
CA LEU A 187 -7.73 -10.12 -3.64
C LEU A 187 -6.37 -10.26 -4.34
N ARG A 188 -5.72 -9.12 -4.57
CA ARG A 188 -4.36 -9.02 -5.11
C ARG A 188 -3.51 -8.10 -4.25
N ILE A 189 -2.26 -8.49 -4.05
CA ILE A 189 -1.27 -7.74 -3.29
C ILE A 189 -0.06 -7.40 -4.17
N TRP A 190 0.69 -6.39 -3.78
CA TRP A 190 1.96 -6.03 -4.40
C TRP A 190 3.11 -6.56 -3.56
N ARG A 191 3.96 -7.40 -4.15
CA ARG A 191 5.13 -7.99 -3.50
C ARG A 191 6.21 -8.26 -4.55
N ASN A 192 7.46 -7.93 -4.23
CA ASN A 192 8.61 -8.15 -5.12
C ASN A 192 8.37 -7.62 -6.54
N GLU A 193 7.88 -6.39 -6.64
CA GLU A 193 7.56 -5.71 -7.91
C GLU A 193 6.51 -6.42 -8.79
N GLN A 194 5.72 -7.31 -8.20
CA GLN A 194 4.71 -8.08 -8.89
C GLN A 194 3.36 -8.02 -8.17
N THR A 195 2.30 -8.15 -8.96
CA THR A 195 0.95 -8.35 -8.45
C THR A 195 0.71 -9.83 -8.25
N ILE A 196 0.34 -10.24 -7.05
CA ILE A 196 0.12 -11.64 -6.67
C ILE A 196 -1.33 -11.82 -6.23
N ASN A 197 -2.01 -12.84 -6.75
CA ASN A 197 -3.33 -13.23 -6.27
C ASN A 197 -3.21 -13.98 -4.93
N VAL A 198 -4.04 -13.61 -3.96
CA VAL A 198 -4.10 -14.25 -2.64
C VAL A 198 -5.55 -14.59 -2.28
N PRO A 199 -5.77 -15.48 -1.30
CA PRO A 199 -7.12 -15.72 -0.77
C PRO A 199 -7.77 -14.44 -0.24
N GLU A 200 -9.10 -14.34 -0.32
CA GLU A 200 -9.85 -13.18 0.19
C GLU A 200 -9.66 -12.94 1.70
N ASP A 201 -9.34 -14.01 2.44
CA ASP A 201 -9.14 -14.02 3.89
C ASP A 201 -7.67 -13.82 4.31
N GLU A 202 -6.79 -13.43 3.39
CA GLU A 202 -5.34 -13.30 3.63
C GLU A 202 -5.01 -12.39 4.83
N PHE A 203 -5.79 -11.32 5.03
CA PHE A 203 -5.58 -10.35 6.10
C PHE A 203 -6.48 -10.55 7.33
N ASP A 204 -7.29 -11.61 7.38
CA ASP A 204 -8.29 -11.78 8.45
C ASP A 204 -7.67 -11.84 9.85
N ALA A 205 -6.57 -12.55 10.03
CA ALA A 205 -5.92 -12.56 11.33
C ALA A 205 -5.01 -11.34 11.56
N TYR A 206 -4.60 -10.64 10.50
CA TYR A 206 -4.01 -9.32 10.68
C TYR A 206 -5.04 -8.35 11.30
N LEU A 207 -6.31 -8.40 10.88
CA LEU A 207 -7.41 -7.67 11.54
C LEU A 207 -7.55 -8.07 13.03
N VAL A 208 -7.46 -9.37 13.35
CA VAL A 208 -7.49 -9.86 14.74
C VAL A 208 -6.29 -9.34 15.56
N LYS A 209 -5.09 -9.35 14.98
CA LYS A 209 -3.87 -8.81 15.60
C LYS A 209 -4.04 -7.33 15.91
N MET A 210 -4.48 -6.54 14.93
CA MET A 210 -4.72 -5.11 15.13
C MET A 210 -5.82 -4.86 16.17
N ALA A 211 -6.85 -5.71 16.24
CA ALA A 211 -7.86 -5.61 17.29
C ALA A 211 -7.29 -5.86 18.68
N LYS A 212 -6.40 -6.86 18.85
CA LYS A 212 -5.70 -7.10 20.12
C LYS A 212 -4.84 -5.90 20.52
N ARG A 213 -4.09 -5.34 19.58
CA ARG A 213 -3.25 -4.16 19.78
C ARG A 213 -4.06 -2.94 20.22
N VAL A 214 -5.15 -2.65 19.52
CA VAL A 214 -6.06 -1.55 19.89
C VAL A 214 -6.67 -1.79 21.28
N HIS A 215 -7.08 -3.03 21.59
CA HIS A 215 -7.64 -3.36 22.91
C HIS A 215 -6.65 -3.22 24.06
N GLN A 216 -5.35 -3.45 23.85
CA GLN A 216 -4.34 -3.18 24.88
C GLN A 216 -4.23 -1.68 25.22
N SER A 217 -4.51 -0.82 24.24
CA SER A 217 -4.46 0.64 24.40
C SER A 217 -5.77 1.28 24.90
N ASP A 218 -6.89 0.56 24.79
CA ASP A 218 -8.23 1.05 25.08
C ASP A 218 -8.86 0.24 26.24
N GLN A 219 -9.33 0.91 27.28
CA GLN A 219 -9.94 0.23 28.44
C GLN A 219 -11.38 -0.21 28.20
N GLU A 220 -11.96 0.14 27.04
CA GLU A 220 -13.32 -0.23 26.67
C GLU A 220 -13.43 -1.69 26.21
N GLU A 221 -14.50 -2.36 26.65
CA GLU A 221 -14.80 -3.75 26.28
C GLU A 221 -15.09 -3.89 24.76
N TYR A 222 -15.63 -2.85 24.13
CA TYR A 222 -15.99 -2.83 22.71
C TYR A 222 -15.25 -1.71 21.97
N ILE A 223 -14.50 -2.08 20.92
CA ILE A 223 -13.76 -1.15 20.07
C ILE A 223 -14.69 -0.58 19.01
N LYS A 224 -14.63 0.73 18.78
CA LYS A 224 -15.31 1.37 17.63
C LYS A 224 -14.70 0.85 16.34
N THR A 225 -15.51 0.31 15.43
CA THR A 225 -15.01 -0.28 14.18
C THR A 225 -14.08 0.64 13.36
N PRO A 226 -14.35 1.96 13.23
CA PRO A 226 -13.45 2.85 12.50
C PRO A 226 -12.05 2.95 13.14
N ARG A 227 -11.93 2.77 14.47
CA ARG A 227 -10.63 2.77 15.16
C ARG A 227 -9.79 1.57 14.74
N LEU A 228 -10.40 0.39 14.64
CA LEU A 228 -9.71 -0.81 14.15
C LEU A 228 -9.32 -0.66 12.67
N ILE A 229 -10.27 -0.25 11.82
CA ILE A 229 -10.01 -0.07 10.38
C ILE A 229 -8.86 0.93 10.16
N GLY A 230 -8.85 2.04 10.90
CA GLY A 230 -7.75 3.02 10.85
C GLY A 230 -6.41 2.44 11.30
N GLU A 231 -6.38 1.59 12.33
CA GLU A 231 -5.14 0.90 12.75
C GLU A 231 -4.64 -0.03 11.64
N VAL A 232 -5.55 -0.80 11.02
CA VAL A 232 -5.21 -1.69 9.89
C VAL A 232 -4.64 -0.87 8.73
N ILE A 233 -5.31 0.20 8.29
CA ILE A 233 -4.83 1.04 7.18
C ILE A 233 -3.49 1.71 7.50
N GLY A 234 -3.30 2.14 8.75
CA GLY A 234 -2.07 2.79 9.18
C GLY A 234 -0.83 1.91 9.13
N HIS A 235 -1.00 0.59 9.28
CA HIS A 235 0.09 -0.38 9.36
C HIS A 235 0.16 -1.37 8.20
N LEU A 236 -0.93 -1.53 7.43
CA LEU A 236 -0.95 -2.40 6.27
C LEU A 236 -0.28 -1.72 5.07
N GLU A 237 0.74 -2.37 4.53
CA GLU A 237 1.49 -1.89 3.35
C GLU A 237 0.80 -2.23 2.01
N GLN A 238 -0.51 -2.52 2.05
CA GLN A 238 -1.29 -2.94 0.89
C GLN A 238 -2.51 -2.04 0.73
N TYR A 239 -2.66 -1.44 -0.44
CA TYR A 239 -3.79 -0.56 -0.75
C TYR A 239 -5.01 -1.39 -1.22
N ILE A 240 -5.89 -1.71 -0.26
CA ILE A 240 -7.10 -2.54 -0.48
C ILE A 240 -8.42 -1.83 -0.11
N GLY A 241 -8.36 -0.63 0.46
CA GLY A 241 -9.53 0.17 0.83
C GLY A 241 -10.17 -0.22 2.17
N ASP A 242 -10.81 0.75 2.81
CA ASP A 242 -11.52 0.61 4.08
C ASP A 242 -12.80 -0.23 3.95
N ASP A 243 -13.54 -0.10 2.86
CA ASP A 243 -14.74 -0.90 2.58
C ASP A 243 -14.43 -2.41 2.54
N PHE A 244 -13.30 -2.80 1.94
CA PHE A 244 -12.89 -4.20 1.89
C PHE A 244 -12.50 -4.74 3.27
N ILE A 245 -11.78 -3.93 4.06
CA ILE A 245 -11.44 -4.26 5.46
C ILE A 245 -12.72 -4.42 6.27
N GLU A 246 -13.69 -3.52 6.13
CA GLU A 246 -14.98 -3.64 6.80
C GLU A 246 -15.74 -4.90 6.36
N TYR A 247 -15.74 -5.21 5.08
CA TYR A 247 -16.34 -6.44 4.54
C TYR A 247 -15.70 -7.69 5.15
N ARG A 248 -14.37 -7.76 5.27
CA ARG A 248 -13.68 -8.87 5.95
C ARG A 248 -14.03 -8.93 7.43
N LEU A 249 -14.06 -7.80 8.11
CA LEU A 249 -14.49 -7.74 9.51
C LEU A 249 -15.92 -8.26 9.71
N LYS A 250 -16.83 -7.88 8.81
CA LYS A 250 -18.21 -8.40 8.76
C LYS A 250 -18.20 -9.93 8.64
N LYS A 251 -17.34 -10.53 7.82
CA LYS A 251 -17.20 -12.01 7.73
C LYS A 251 -16.67 -12.62 9.02
N LEU A 252 -15.70 -11.99 9.67
CA LEU A 252 -15.16 -12.46 10.95
C LEU A 252 -16.19 -12.40 12.09
N ILE A 253 -17.10 -11.42 12.06
CA ILE A 253 -18.26 -11.39 12.96
C ILE A 253 -19.18 -12.59 12.69
N ASP A 254 -19.50 -12.88 11.42
CA ASP A 254 -20.35 -14.03 11.07
C ASP A 254 -19.71 -15.38 11.45
N GLN A 255 -18.38 -15.44 11.48
CA GLN A 255 -17.60 -16.61 11.93
C GLN A 255 -17.46 -16.71 13.46
N GLY A 256 -17.97 -15.73 14.22
CA GLY A 256 -17.88 -15.70 15.68
C GLY A 256 -16.49 -15.32 16.23
N VAL A 257 -15.61 -14.77 15.39
CA VAL A 257 -14.30 -14.23 15.83
C VAL A 257 -14.50 -12.94 16.63
N PHE A 258 -15.45 -12.11 16.20
CA PHE A 258 -15.84 -10.89 16.90
C PHE A 258 -17.32 -10.91 17.29
N ASP A 259 -17.61 -10.49 18.52
CA ASP A 259 -18.94 -10.05 18.91
C ASP A 259 -19.20 -8.64 18.40
N MET A 260 -20.46 -8.30 18.15
CA MET A 260 -20.87 -7.00 17.61
C MET A 260 -21.98 -6.36 18.45
N LYS A 261 -21.85 -5.06 18.69
CA LYS A 261 -22.92 -4.21 19.24
C LYS A 261 -23.19 -3.05 18.29
N GLY A 262 -24.46 -2.81 17.96
CA GLY A 262 -24.89 -1.70 17.11
C GLY A 262 -25.58 -2.16 15.83
N LYS A 263 -25.55 -1.34 14.78
CA LYS A 263 -26.21 -1.61 13.49
C LYS A 263 -25.16 -1.92 12.42
N ARG A 264 -25.34 -3.03 11.71
CA ARG A 264 -24.43 -3.52 10.64
C ARG A 264 -24.63 -2.80 9.30
N ILE A 265 -24.89 -1.49 9.33
CA ILE A 265 -25.13 -0.68 8.12
C ILE A 265 -23.78 -0.28 7.53
N SER A 266 -22.96 0.41 8.31
CA SER A 266 -21.63 0.94 7.96
C SER A 266 -20.75 0.88 9.21
N MET A 267 -19.43 0.88 9.02
CA MET A 267 -18.44 0.81 10.11
C MET A 267 -18.72 1.80 11.24
N ARG A 268 -19.35 2.94 10.97
CA ARG A 268 -19.63 4.00 11.94
C ARG A 268 -20.67 3.61 12.99
N TYR A 269 -21.50 2.60 12.72
CA TYR A 269 -22.69 2.28 13.52
C TYR A 269 -22.57 1.05 14.41
N TYR A 270 -21.42 0.37 14.41
CA TYR A 270 -21.19 -0.74 15.30
C TYR A 270 -19.81 -0.70 15.92
N SER A 271 -19.72 -1.41 17.04
CA SER A 271 -18.50 -1.70 17.76
C SER A 271 -18.33 -3.21 17.84
N ILE A 272 -17.09 -3.64 17.98
CA ILE A 272 -16.71 -5.04 17.99
C ILE A 272 -15.95 -5.40 19.26
N LYS A 273 -15.94 -6.68 19.62
CA LYS A 273 -15.13 -7.24 20.70
C LYS A 273 -14.60 -8.60 20.27
N LEU A 274 -13.33 -8.90 20.55
CA LEU A 274 -12.81 -10.26 20.34
C LEU A 274 -13.54 -11.26 21.26
N THR A 275 -14.08 -12.32 20.66
CA THR A 275 -14.68 -13.42 21.44
C THR A 275 -13.59 -14.31 22.02
N ALA A 276 -13.95 -15.23 22.92
CA ALA A 276 -13.03 -16.25 23.39
C ALA A 276 -12.46 -17.10 22.24
N PHE A 277 -13.26 -17.34 21.19
CA PHE A 277 -12.81 -17.98 19.95
C PHE A 277 -11.84 -17.08 19.19
N GLY A 278 -12.18 -15.81 19.00
CA GLY A 278 -11.33 -14.83 18.31
C GLY A 278 -9.97 -14.60 18.95
N GLN A 279 -9.87 -14.70 20.29
CA GLN A 279 -8.58 -14.64 20.99
C GLN A 279 -7.60 -15.72 20.53
N HIS A 280 -8.12 -16.88 20.13
CA HIS A 280 -7.35 -18.02 19.64
C HIS A 280 -7.37 -18.14 18.11
N PHE A 281 -7.96 -17.17 17.41
CA PHE A 281 -7.98 -17.15 15.95
C PHE A 281 -6.56 -17.00 15.44
N LYS A 282 -6.00 -18.12 14.94
CA LYS A 282 -4.69 -18.16 14.33
C LYS A 282 -4.88 -18.23 12.83
N LYS A 283 -4.58 -17.12 12.15
CA LYS A 283 -4.17 -17.15 10.75
C LYS A 283 -3.32 -15.93 10.36
N TRP A 284 -2.43 -15.47 11.24
CA TRP A 284 -1.31 -14.69 10.73
C TRP A 284 -0.06 -14.85 11.58
N VAL A 285 0.96 -15.17 10.81
CA VAL A 285 2.38 -14.96 10.97
C VAL A 285 2.75 -14.31 9.62
N CYS A 286 3.71 -13.37 9.52
CA CYS A 286 3.93 -12.45 8.36
C CYS A 286 3.55 -12.95 6.97
N CYS A 287 3.91 -14.20 6.73
CA CYS A 287 3.52 -15.03 5.62
C CYS A 287 3.43 -16.46 6.16
N ARG A 288 2.91 -17.38 5.35
CA ARG A 288 2.87 -18.80 5.72
C ARG A 288 4.26 -19.33 6.07
N GLU A 289 5.27 -18.87 5.35
CA GLU A 289 6.67 -19.23 5.59
C GLU A 289 7.17 -18.74 6.95
N PHE A 290 6.73 -17.57 7.42
CA PHE A 290 7.10 -17.08 8.76
C PHE A 290 6.43 -17.91 9.87
N GLU A 291 5.26 -18.52 9.62
CA GLU A 291 4.55 -19.37 10.61
C GLU A 291 5.32 -20.64 10.92
N GLU A 292 5.77 -21.31 9.87
CA GLU A 292 6.48 -22.58 9.99
C GLU A 292 7.97 -22.35 10.26
N HIS A 293 8.53 -21.27 9.73
CA HIS A 293 9.95 -20.94 9.77
C HIS A 293 10.17 -19.45 10.09
N PRO A 294 10.02 -19.03 11.36
CA PRO A 294 10.20 -17.64 11.75
C PRO A 294 11.60 -17.13 11.39
N PHE A 295 11.66 -16.18 10.45
CA PHE A 295 12.89 -15.55 10.00
C PHE A 295 12.78 -14.03 10.11
N VAL A 296 13.59 -13.43 11.00
CA VAL A 296 13.63 -11.99 11.28
C VAL A 296 14.92 -11.40 10.76
N LYS A 297 14.79 -10.34 9.97
CA LYS A 297 15.88 -9.42 9.65
C LYS A 297 15.84 -8.25 10.60
N ILE A 298 16.99 -7.90 11.15
CA ILE A 298 17.19 -6.74 11.98
C ILE A 298 17.98 -5.71 11.18
N GLU A 299 17.36 -4.57 10.92
CA GLU A 299 17.97 -3.48 10.17
C GLU A 299 17.62 -2.12 10.75
N GLY A 300 18.55 -1.17 10.61
CA GLY A 300 18.31 0.22 11.00
C GLY A 300 17.58 0.94 9.86
N THR A 301 16.49 1.63 10.19
CA THR A 301 15.73 2.42 9.21
C THR A 301 15.32 3.76 9.80
N TYR A 302 15.13 4.77 8.96
CA TYR A 302 14.65 6.09 9.41
C TYR A 302 13.21 6.00 9.88
N GLY A 303 12.99 6.17 11.19
CA GLY A 303 11.66 6.20 11.80
C GLY A 303 10.88 4.88 11.74
N GLY A 304 11.53 3.79 11.32
CA GLY A 304 10.91 2.47 11.16
C GLY A 304 11.12 1.55 12.36
N VAL A 305 10.40 0.43 12.33
CA VAL A 305 10.56 -0.67 13.29
C VAL A 305 11.77 -1.51 12.86
N PRO A 306 12.70 -1.87 13.76
CA PRO A 306 13.94 -2.53 13.36
C PRO A 306 13.77 -3.99 12.92
N PHE A 307 12.55 -4.52 12.91
CA PHE A 307 12.26 -5.91 12.60
C PHE A 307 11.51 -6.01 11.28
N GLN A 308 12.04 -6.83 10.37
CA GLN A 308 11.37 -7.22 9.14
C GLN A 308 11.34 -8.73 9.03
N CYS A 309 10.36 -9.27 8.32
CA CYS A 309 10.42 -10.68 8.00
C CYS A 309 11.44 -10.94 6.88
N GLY A 310 12.33 -11.91 7.09
CA GLY A 310 13.30 -12.31 6.08
C GLY A 310 12.71 -13.02 4.85
N HIS A 311 11.44 -13.45 4.89
CA HIS A 311 10.73 -14.04 3.74
C HIS A 311 9.91 -13.02 2.95
N CYS A 312 9.09 -12.22 3.65
CA CYS A 312 8.11 -11.32 3.04
C CYS A 312 8.49 -9.83 3.06
N GLN A 313 9.55 -9.47 3.79
CA GLN A 313 10.04 -8.10 4.04
C GLN A 313 9.05 -7.14 4.72
N CYS A 314 7.86 -7.59 5.12
CA CYS A 314 6.97 -6.73 5.89
C CYS A 314 7.59 -6.42 7.26
N HIS A 315 7.24 -5.25 7.81
CA HIS A 315 7.59 -4.92 9.17
C HIS A 315 6.95 -5.90 10.16
N LEU A 316 7.75 -6.35 11.11
CA LEU A 316 7.34 -7.17 12.25
C LEU A 316 7.17 -6.27 13.46
N GLU A 317 6.10 -6.48 14.20
CA GLU A 317 5.80 -5.75 15.43
C GLU A 317 6.41 -6.46 16.65
N ARG A 318 6.36 -5.78 17.79
CA ARG A 318 6.83 -6.31 19.08
C ARG A 318 6.26 -7.70 19.39
N ASP A 319 4.98 -7.93 19.08
CA ASP A 319 4.32 -9.20 19.38
C ASP A 319 4.76 -10.34 18.45
N ASP A 320 5.36 -10.04 17.29
CA ASP A 320 5.87 -11.06 16.35
C ASP A 320 7.27 -11.54 16.74
N VAL A 321 8.00 -10.71 17.49
CA VAL A 321 9.37 -10.95 17.95
C VAL A 321 9.37 -10.88 19.48
N PRO A 322 9.09 -12.00 20.18
CA PRO A 322 8.78 -12.03 21.61
C PRO A 322 10.02 -11.79 22.48
N LEU A 323 10.53 -10.56 22.49
CA LEU A 323 11.68 -10.13 23.27
C LEU A 323 11.25 -9.66 24.67
N SER A 324 12.17 -9.76 25.62
CA SER A 324 12.04 -9.03 26.89
C SER A 324 12.02 -7.52 26.67
N ASP A 325 11.33 -6.78 27.54
CA ASP A 325 11.24 -5.32 27.51
C ASP A 325 12.61 -4.64 27.49
N THR A 326 13.59 -5.23 28.19
CA THR A 326 14.97 -4.74 28.21
C THR A 326 15.62 -4.85 26.83
N LEU A 327 15.48 -6.00 26.16
CA LEU A 327 16.10 -6.24 24.87
C LEU A 327 15.40 -5.46 23.75
N PHE A 328 14.07 -5.35 23.84
CA PHE A 328 13.27 -4.50 22.95
C PHE A 328 13.64 -3.01 23.12
N SER A 329 13.85 -2.53 24.35
CA SER A 329 14.29 -1.14 24.57
C SER A 329 15.68 -0.87 24.01
N LYS A 330 16.60 -1.85 24.13
CA LYS A 330 17.95 -1.75 23.55
C LYS A 330 17.92 -1.63 22.03
N ILE A 331 17.23 -2.53 21.34
CA ILE A 331 17.18 -2.50 19.86
C ILE A 331 16.43 -1.26 19.36
N TRP A 332 15.38 -0.82 20.07
CA TRP A 332 14.69 0.42 19.73
C TRP A 332 15.59 1.65 19.88
N TYR A 333 16.33 1.75 20.98
CA TYR A 333 17.26 2.87 21.20
C TYR A 333 18.38 2.89 20.16
N TRP A 334 18.88 1.72 19.77
CA TRP A 334 19.81 1.58 18.65
C TRP A 334 19.19 2.07 17.35
N ALA A 335 18.00 1.59 16.99
CA ALA A 335 17.33 1.93 15.73
C ALA A 335 17.13 3.45 15.54
N ILE A 336 16.75 4.18 16.59
CA ILE A 336 16.59 5.65 16.52
C ILE A 336 17.91 6.44 16.36
N GLN A 337 19.07 5.78 16.47
CA GLN A 337 20.35 6.39 16.13
C GLN A 337 20.66 6.31 14.64
N TYR A 338 19.88 5.55 13.88
CA TYR A 338 20.13 5.36 12.45
C TYR A 338 20.19 6.70 11.72
N GLY A 339 21.27 6.90 10.96
CA GLY A 339 21.44 8.08 10.14
C GLY A 339 21.93 9.34 10.85
N ARG A 340 22.24 9.28 12.16
CA ARG A 340 22.86 10.40 12.92
C ARG A 340 24.25 10.81 12.45
N TRP A 341 24.82 10.09 11.49
CA TRP A 341 26.10 10.41 10.86
C TRP A 341 25.98 11.35 9.66
N PHE A 342 24.77 11.86 9.39
CA PHE A 342 24.51 12.88 8.39
C PHE A 342 23.98 14.16 9.01
N ASP A 343 24.32 15.28 8.38
CA ASP A 343 23.66 16.56 8.64
C ASP A 343 22.25 16.52 8.04
N GLU A 344 21.23 16.79 8.85
CA GLU A 344 19.84 16.73 8.41
C GLU A 344 19.45 17.86 7.44
N GLU A 345 20.19 18.96 7.40
CA GLU A 345 19.91 20.11 6.56
C GLU A 345 20.74 20.08 5.27
N THR A 346 22.02 19.75 5.35
CA THR A 346 22.90 19.74 4.19
C THR A 346 23.01 18.39 3.50
N GLU A 347 22.56 17.32 4.16
CA GLU A 347 22.65 15.92 3.69
C GLU A 347 24.09 15.42 3.51
N ASP A 348 25.05 16.19 3.99
CA ASP A 348 26.46 15.84 3.99
C ASP A 348 26.78 14.86 5.11
N LEU A 349 27.79 14.05 4.86
CA LEU A 349 28.38 13.21 5.90
C LEU A 349 29.01 14.11 6.98
N LEU A 350 28.63 13.90 8.24
CA LEU A 350 29.25 14.61 9.36
C LEU A 350 30.74 14.24 9.48
N PRO A 351 31.55 15.09 10.14
CA PRO A 351 32.90 14.69 10.53
C PRO A 351 32.86 13.35 11.29
N TYR A 352 33.66 12.38 10.84
CA TYR A 352 33.69 11.01 11.35
C TYR A 352 32.44 10.16 11.09
N GLY A 353 31.61 10.54 10.11
CA GLY A 353 30.37 9.83 9.81
C GLY A 353 30.58 8.36 9.42
N VAL A 354 31.70 8.03 8.75
CA VAL A 354 32.09 6.63 8.45
C VAL A 354 32.33 5.84 9.74
N GLU A 355 33.09 6.41 10.69
CA GLU A 355 33.32 5.77 11.98
C GLU A 355 32.05 5.67 12.83
N MET A 356 31.13 6.63 12.70
CA MET A 356 29.83 6.59 13.37
C MET A 356 28.95 5.47 12.81
N GLU A 357 28.84 5.32 11.49
CA GLU A 357 28.12 4.19 10.88
C GLU A 357 28.74 2.84 11.28
N LYS A 358 30.08 2.77 11.33
CA LYS A 358 30.78 1.56 11.78
C LYS A 358 30.40 1.19 13.21
N ARG A 359 30.40 2.15 14.15
CA ARG A 359 29.97 1.92 15.54
C ARG A 359 28.50 1.53 15.64
N PHE A 360 27.65 2.13 14.81
CA PHE A 360 26.25 1.77 14.70
C PHE A 360 26.09 0.29 14.29
N ASN A 361 26.86 -0.15 13.30
CA ASN A 361 26.85 -1.53 12.84
C ASN A 361 27.39 -2.52 13.88
N GLU A 362 28.50 -2.19 14.55
CA GLU A 362 29.07 -3.02 15.63
C GLU A 362 28.07 -3.20 16.79
N GLU A 363 27.34 -2.14 17.16
CA GLU A 363 26.31 -2.23 18.19
C GLU A 363 25.10 -3.05 17.73
N GLY A 364 24.66 -2.86 16.48
CA GLY A 364 23.53 -3.60 15.89
C GLY A 364 23.80 -5.10 15.83
N GLU A 365 25.01 -5.49 15.43
CA GLU A 365 25.45 -6.88 15.41
C GLU A 365 25.44 -7.49 16.82
N ARG A 366 25.98 -6.77 17.82
CA ARG A 366 25.96 -7.22 19.22
C ARG A 366 24.55 -7.43 19.77
N ILE A 367 23.65 -6.46 19.55
CA ILE A 367 22.25 -6.59 19.99
C ILE A 367 21.56 -7.75 19.25
N THR A 368 21.87 -7.95 17.97
CA THR A 368 21.33 -9.05 17.18
C THR A 368 21.79 -10.41 17.71
N GLU A 369 23.03 -10.54 18.19
CA GLU A 369 23.48 -11.76 18.87
C GLU A 369 22.73 -12.03 20.18
N ASP A 370 22.49 -10.99 21.00
CA ASP A 370 21.64 -11.12 22.20
C ASP A 370 20.22 -11.61 21.84
N ILE A 371 19.66 -11.12 20.72
CA ILE A 371 18.34 -11.53 20.20
C ILE A 371 18.35 -12.96 19.66
N LYS A 372 19.39 -13.34 18.90
CA LYS A 372 19.60 -14.73 18.45
C LYS A 372 19.60 -15.69 19.62
N LEU A 373 20.33 -15.38 20.68
CA LEU A 373 20.37 -16.21 21.89
C LEU A 373 19.01 -16.29 22.58
N ALA A 374 18.27 -15.19 22.65
CA ALA A 374 16.96 -15.15 23.30
C ALA A 374 15.87 -15.93 22.54
N LEU A 375 15.94 -15.99 21.21
CA LEU A 375 14.92 -16.60 20.36
C LEU A 375 15.33 -17.95 19.75
N SER A 376 16.57 -18.38 19.95
CA SER A 376 17.06 -19.68 19.48
C SER A 376 16.39 -20.84 20.22
N PRO A 377 16.08 -21.97 19.55
CA PRO A 377 16.28 -22.22 18.11
C PRO A 377 15.05 -21.88 17.25
N ALA A 378 14.02 -21.27 17.84
CA ALA A 378 12.71 -21.10 17.20
C ALA A 378 12.72 -20.06 16.06
N TYR A 379 13.64 -19.10 16.10
CA TYR A 379 13.75 -18.06 15.09
C TYR A 379 15.13 -18.06 14.41
N GLN A 380 15.13 -17.98 13.08
CA GLN A 380 16.28 -17.52 12.31
C GLN A 380 16.36 -16.00 12.43
N ILE A 381 17.52 -15.47 12.78
CA ILE A 381 17.74 -14.02 12.88
C ILE A 381 18.95 -13.65 12.01
N GLU A 382 18.80 -12.62 11.19
CA GLU A 382 19.87 -12.03 10.37
C GLU A 382 20.01 -10.54 10.68
N TYR A 383 21.25 -10.06 10.78
CA TYR A 383 21.54 -8.64 10.88
C TYR A 383 21.85 -8.08 9.49
N ILE A 384 21.24 -6.95 9.12
CA ILE A 384 21.55 -6.23 7.88
C ILE A 384 22.27 -4.93 8.26
N PRO A 385 23.56 -4.80 7.92
CA PRO A 385 24.33 -3.60 8.25
C PRO A 385 23.92 -2.41 7.37
N SER A 386 24.04 -1.21 7.93
CA SER A 386 23.99 0.03 7.15
C SER A 386 25.19 0.11 6.22
N GLU A 387 24.93 0.50 4.96
CA GLU A 387 25.97 0.78 3.96
C GLU A 387 25.87 2.20 3.41
N MET A 388 25.16 3.10 4.11
CA MET A 388 24.82 4.44 3.63
C MET A 388 26.06 5.30 3.36
N THR A 389 27.12 5.19 4.15
CA THR A 389 28.32 6.02 3.95
C THR A 389 29.08 5.68 2.66
N ARG A 390 28.89 4.47 2.12
CA ARG A 390 29.51 4.06 0.83
C ARG A 390 29.03 4.88 -0.36
N TYR A 391 27.88 5.54 -0.24
CA TYR A 391 27.35 6.40 -1.30
C TYR A 391 27.88 7.84 -1.24
N TYR A 392 28.87 8.13 -0.37
CA TYR A 392 29.47 9.45 -0.17
C TYR A 392 31.00 9.46 -0.27
N ILE A 393 31.61 8.28 -0.38
CA ILE A 393 33.04 8.06 -0.63
C ILE A 393 33.17 7.62 -2.08
#